data_AF-A0A7V1MZ00-F1
#
_entry.id   AF-A0A7V1MZ00-F1
#
_cell.length_a   1.000
_cell.length_b   1.000
_cell.length_c   1.000
_cell.angle_alpha   90.00
_cell.angle_beta   90.00
_cell.angle_gamma   90.00
#
_symmetry.space_group_name_H-M   'P 1'
#
loop_
_entity.id
_entity.type
_entity.pdbx_description
1 polymer ?
#
loop_
_entity_poly.entity_id
_entity_poly.type
_entity_poly.pdbx_seq_one_letter_code
_entity_poly.pdbx_strand_id
1 'polypeptide(L)' 'DLVFFKHKRKINHVGIVVSNSKGHLIIIHSTTSEGVKKDDILNSKYWEKRLTFATDVISH' A
#
# COMPACT_ATOMS: atom_id res chain seq x y z
N ASP A 1 10.61 -0.52 0.46
CA ASP A 1 9.69 -1.17 -0.49
C ASP A 1 8.55 -0.28 -0.93
N LEU A 2 8.13 -0.43 -2.18
CA LEU A 2 6.88 0.09 -2.72
C LEU A 2 5.83 -1.01 -2.74
N VAL A 3 4.58 -0.67 -2.43
CA VAL A 3 3.42 -1.55 -2.57
C VAL A 3 2.46 -1.02 -3.63
N PHE A 4 1.93 -1.92 -4.45
CA PHE A 4 1.07 -1.56 -5.58
C PHE A 4 -0.34 -2.13 -5.40
N PHE A 5 -1.33 -1.29 -5.74
CA PHE A 5 -2.73 -1.63 -5.67
C PHE A 5 -3.39 -1.48 -7.05
N LYS A 6 -4.39 -2.33 -7.29
CA LYS A 6 -5.16 -2.33 -8.54
C LYS A 6 -6.61 -1.93 -8.34
N HIS A 7 -7.17 -1.32 -9.37
CA HIS A 7 -8.60 -1.23 -9.57
C HIS A 7 -8.96 -1.94 -10.89
N LYS A 8 -9.87 -2.92 -10.81
CA LYS A 8 -10.16 -3.85 -11.91
C LYS A 8 -8.87 -4.55 -12.37
N ARG A 9 -8.40 -4.28 -13.59
CA ARG A 9 -7.23 -4.92 -14.21
C ARG A 9 -6.00 -4.00 -14.32
N LYS A 10 -6.05 -2.80 -13.74
CA LYS A 10 -4.98 -1.81 -13.84
C LYS A 10 -4.42 -1.45 -12.47
N ILE A 11 -3.10 -1.42 -12.34
CA ILE A 11 -2.43 -0.76 -11.23
C ILE A 11 -2.77 0.72 -11.31
N ASN A 12 -3.24 1.30 -10.20
CA ASN A 12 -3.67 2.69 -10.18
C ASN A 12 -3.30 3.44 -8.90
N HIS A 13 -2.64 2.77 -7.96
CA HIS A 13 -2.23 3.37 -6.69
C HIS A 13 -0.95 2.71 -6.19
N VAL A 14 -0.12 3.50 -5.51
CA VAL A 14 1.16 3.06 -4.92
C VAL A 14 1.28 3.64 -3.51
N GLY A 15 1.98 2.93 -2.63
CA GLY A 15 2.37 3.40 -1.31
C GLY A 15 3.78 2.97 -0.94
N ILE A 16 4.37 3.66 0.03
CA ILE A 16 5.70 3.35 0.57
C ILE A 16 5.51 2.62 1.89
N VAL A 17 6.19 1.49 2.06
CA VAL A 17 6.16 0.74 3.32
C VAL A 17 6.87 1.54 4.41
N VAL A 18 6.18 1.76 5.53
CA VAL A 18 6.73 2.42 6.73
C VAL A 18 7.16 1.38 7.76
N SER A 19 6.35 0.35 7.97
CA SER A 19 6.68 -0.75 8.88
C SER A 19 5.96 -2.03 8.48
N ASN A 20 6.64 -3.15 8.66
CA ASN A 20 6.09 -4.49 8.45
C ASN A 20 6.27 -5.30 9.73
N SER A 21 5.16 -5.67 10.35
CA SER A 21 5.14 -6.51 11.56
C SER A 21 4.04 -7.56 11.42
N LYS A 22 4.06 -8.56 12.31
CA LYS A 22 3.11 -9.69 12.22
C LYS A 22 1.65 -9.19 12.20
N GLY A 23 0.97 -9.38 11.07
CA GLY A 23 -0.44 -9.01 10.87
C GLY A 23 -0.70 -7.52 10.60
N HIS A 24 0.34 -6.69 10.52
CA HIS A 24 0.21 -5.24 10.29
C HIS A 24 1.20 -4.78 9.23
N LEU A 25 0.69 -4.13 8.18
CA LEU A 25 1.52 -3.54 7.14
C LEU A 25 1.17 -2.06 7.01
N ILE A 26 1.98 -1.21 7.62
CA ILE A 26 1.75 0.23 7.61
C ILE A 26 2.44 0.84 6.41
N ILE A 27 1.68 1.61 5.64
CA ILE A 27 2.20 2.36 4.50
C ILE A 27 1.92 3.85 4.67
N ILE A 28 2.66 4.67 3.95
CA ILE A 28 2.32 6.07 3.69
C ILE A 28 2.00 6.24 2.21
N HIS A 29 0.92 6.94 1.91
CA HIS A 29 0.49 7.20 0.53
C HIS A 29 -0.37 8.47 0.45
N SER A 30 -0.65 8.95 -0.77
CA SER A 30 -1.59 10.05 -1.01
C SER A 30 -2.91 9.52 -1.51
N THR A 31 -3.99 9.68 -0.75
CA THR A 31 -5.35 9.35 -1.19
C THR A 31 -6.03 10.55 -1.83
N THR A 32 -7.10 10.30 -2.59
CA THR A 32 -7.83 11.36 -3.32
C THR A 32 -8.58 12.32 -2.39
N SER A 33 -9.15 11.82 -1.28
CA SER A 33 -10.02 12.61 -0.40
C SER A 33 -9.32 13.17 0.84
N GLU A 34 -8.28 12.49 1.34
CA GLU A 34 -7.64 12.84 2.62
C GLU A 34 -6.20 13.31 2.44
N GLY A 35 -5.68 13.33 1.21
CA GLY A 35 -4.29 13.69 0.95
C GLY A 35 -3.32 12.63 1.51
N VAL A 36 -2.20 13.07 2.06
CA VAL A 36 -1.15 12.17 2.55
C VAL A 36 -1.52 11.60 3.91
N LYS A 37 -1.61 10.27 4.01
CA LYS A 37 -1.94 9.56 5.24
C LYS A 37 -1.19 8.24 5.39
N LYS A 38 -1.22 7.70 6.60
CA LYS A 38 -0.76 6.35 6.92
C LYS A 38 -1.96 5.43 7.13
N ASP A 39 -1.90 4.24 6.55
CA ASP A 39 -2.91 3.20 6.70
C ASP A 39 -2.26 1.85 7.00
N ASP A 40 -2.93 1.04 7.81
CA ASP A 40 -2.67 -0.40 7.91
C ASP A 40 -3.47 -1.13 6.83
N ILE A 41 -2.78 -1.61 5.80
CA ILE A 41 -3.45 -2.15 4.62
C ILE A 41 -3.91 -3.59 4.78
N LEU A 42 -3.38 -4.33 5.76
CA LEU A 42 -3.85 -5.69 6.08
C LEU A 42 -5.12 -5.66 6.94
N ASN A 43 -5.31 -4.59 7.73
CA ASN A 43 -6.51 -4.41 8.56
C ASN A 43 -7.53 -3.46 7.91
N SER A 44 -7.43 -3.25 6.60
CA SER A 44 -8.38 -2.46 5.80
C SER A 44 -8.96 -3.29 4.67
N LYS A 45 -10.24 -3.67 4.78
CA LYS A 45 -10.96 -4.42 3.73
C LYS A 45 -10.84 -3.78 2.33
N TYR A 46 -10.76 -2.46 2.27
CA TYR A 46 -10.61 -1.73 1.02
C TYR A 46 -9.23 -1.94 0.40
N TRP A 47 -8.16 -1.75 1.18
CA TRP A 47 -6.79 -1.86 0.68
C TRP A 47 -6.34 -3.30 0.50
N GLU A 48 -6.71 -4.19 1.42
CA GLU A 48 -6.39 -5.62 1.40
C GLU A 48 -6.86 -6.26 0.08
N LYS A 49 -8.12 -6.01 -0.32
CA LYS A 49 -8.67 -6.53 -1.58
C LYS A 49 -7.97 -6.01 -2.84
N ARG A 50 -7.30 -4.86 -2.76
CA ARG A 50 -6.66 -4.19 -3.89
C ARG A 50 -5.16 -4.44 -3.97
N LEU A 51 -4.55 -4.92 -2.89
CA LEU A 51 -3.12 -5.23 -2.82
C LEU A 51 -2.75 -6.24 -3.91
N THR A 52 -1.66 -5.95 -4.64
CA THR A 52 -1.21 -6.80 -5.74
C THR A 52 0.18 -7.37 -5.48
N PHE A 53 1.19 -6.52 -5.31
CA PHE A 53 2.56 -6.96 -5.01
C PHE A 53 3.35 -5.84 -4.33
N ALA A 54 4.50 -6.19 -3.78
CA ALA A 54 5.50 -5.28 -3.24
C ALA A 54 6.83 -5.46 -3.99
N THR A 55 7.65 -4.42 -4.02
CA THR A 55 9.00 -4.46 -4.64
C THR A 55 9.96 -3.60 -3.83
N ASP A 56 11.17 -4.12 -3.61
CA ASP A 56 12.27 -3.32 -3.08
C ASP A 56 12.95 -2.57 -4.23
N VAL A 57 13.08 -1.26 -4.07
CA VAL A 57 13.67 -0.36 -5.07
C VAL A 57 14.97 0.29 -4.56
N ILE A 58 15.34 0.05 -3.30
CA ILE A 58 16.48 0.73 -2.66
C ILE A 58 17.70 -0.20 -2.61
N SER A 59 17.53 -1.49 -2.32
CA SER A 59 18.67 -2.41 -2.17
C SER A 59 19.25 -2.94 -3.48
N HIS A 60 18.98 -2.26 -4.61
CA HIS A 60 19.55 -2.59 -5.92
C HIS A 60 20.97 -2.03 -6.08
#